data_AF-A0A542LQF7-F1
#
_entry.id   AF-A0A542LQF7-F1
#
_cell.length_a   1.000
_cell.length_b   1.000
_cell.length_c   1.000
_cell.angle_alpha   90.00
_cell.angle_beta   90.00
_cell.angle_gamma   90.00
#
_symmetry.space_group_name_H-M   'P 1'
#
loop_
_entity.id
_entity.type
_entity.pdbx_description
1 polymer ?
#
loop_
_entity_poly.entity_id
_entity_poly.type
_entity_poly.pdbx_seq_one_letter_code
_entity_poly.pdbx_strand_id
1 'polypeptide(L)'
;MNFSEDVIVDLLPAYFSGEASAATRAVVDSYFAAHPQFARAARAAQTGGVELPRIDAADEGHEAIRRVRKALRRRGLLIALAIFCSVSPFTFMVKDQSLVYFMWRDAPAVAACYVAVALAAWIGLWISNRANAA
;
A
#
# COMPACT_ATOMS: atom_id res chain seq x y z
N MET A 1 -16.21 -36.61 -18.90
CA MET A 1 -14.85 -36.10 -19.11
C MET A 1 -13.99 -36.65 -17.99
N ASN A 2 -12.92 -37.38 -18.30
CA ASN A 2 -11.96 -37.83 -17.29
C ASN A 2 -10.87 -36.77 -17.16
N PHE A 3 -10.75 -36.18 -15.96
CA PHE A 3 -9.60 -35.37 -15.60
C PHE A 3 -8.49 -36.29 -15.08
N SER A 4 -7.23 -35.93 -15.32
CA SER A 4 -6.11 -36.66 -14.72
C SER A 4 -6.10 -36.46 -13.21
N GLU A 5 -5.55 -37.43 -12.49
CA GLU A 5 -5.42 -37.37 -11.03
C GLU A 5 -4.63 -36.12 -10.58
N ASP A 6 -3.59 -35.74 -11.33
CA ASP A 6 -2.80 -34.53 -11.05
C ASP A 6 -3.67 -33.25 -11.05
N VAL A 7 -4.59 -33.14 -12.01
CA VAL A 7 -5.51 -32.00 -12.07
C VAL A 7 -6.46 -32.02 -10.87
N ILE A 8 -6.88 -33.20 -10.40
CA ILE A 8 -7.71 -33.28 -9.19
C ILE A 8 -6.90 -32.87 -7.96
N VAL A 9 -5.64 -33.30 -7.85
CA VAL A 9 -4.74 -32.92 -6.75
C VAL A 9 -4.54 -31.41 -6.69
N ASP A 10 -4.31 -30.76 -7.83
CA ASP A 10 -4.18 -29.30 -7.92
C ASP A 10 -5.45 -28.54 -7.48
N LEU A 11 -6.62 -29.16 -7.62
CA LEU A 11 -7.90 -28.59 -7.22
C LEU A 11 -8.24 -28.81 -5.73
N LEU A 12 -7.55 -29.74 -5.04
CA LEU A 12 -7.83 -30.06 -3.64
C LEU A 12 -7.70 -28.86 -2.70
N PRO A 13 -6.66 -27.99 -2.77
CA PRO A 13 -6.54 -26.84 -1.89
C PRO A 13 -7.73 -25.87 -2.01
N ALA A 14 -8.16 -25.57 -3.24
CA ALA A 14 -9.31 -24.71 -3.51
C ALA A 14 -10.64 -25.37 -3.10
N TYR A 15 -10.76 -26.69 -3.28
CA TYR A 15 -11.92 -27.46 -2.84
C TYR A 15 -12.07 -27.47 -1.31
N PHE A 16 -10.97 -27.74 -0.59
CA PHE A 16 -10.96 -27.83 0.88
C PHE A 16 -11.06 -26.47 1.58
N SER A 17 -10.57 -25.39 0.98
CA SER A 17 -10.75 -24.02 1.49
C SER A 17 -12.15 -23.44 1.26
N GLY A 18 -12.96 -24.08 0.42
CA GLY A 18 -14.30 -23.60 0.03
C GLY A 18 -14.30 -22.53 -1.07
N GLU A 19 -13.13 -22.12 -1.56
CA GLU A 19 -12.96 -21.11 -2.61
C GLU A 19 -13.26 -21.66 -4.02
N ALA A 20 -13.36 -22.98 -4.17
CA ALA A 20 -13.71 -23.61 -5.44
C ALA A 20 -15.13 -23.23 -5.91
N SER A 21 -15.25 -22.91 -7.20
CA SER A 21 -16.53 -22.68 -7.87
C SER A 21 -17.44 -23.91 -7.83
N ALA A 22 -18.75 -23.71 -8.01
CA ALA A 22 -19.72 -24.81 -8.01
C ALA A 22 -19.39 -25.89 -9.07
N ALA A 23 -18.91 -25.49 -10.24
CA ALA A 23 -18.49 -26.40 -11.30
C ALA A 23 -17.26 -27.22 -10.87
N THR A 24 -16.27 -26.57 -10.24
CA THR A 24 -15.06 -27.22 -9.75
C THR A 24 -15.36 -28.25 -8.65
N ARG A 25 -16.27 -27.93 -7.72
CA ARG A 25 -16.69 -28.88 -6.68
C ARG A 25 -17.35 -30.12 -7.26
N ALA A 26 -18.26 -29.94 -8.21
CA ALA A 26 -18.93 -31.07 -8.86
C ALA A 26 -17.94 -32.04 -9.53
N VAL A 27 -16.85 -31.52 -10.10
CA VAL A 27 -15.78 -32.34 -10.69
C VAL A 27 -15.06 -33.15 -9.61
N VAL A 28 -14.61 -32.51 -8.53
CA VAL A 28 -13.91 -33.19 -7.42
C VAL A 28 -14.83 -34.20 -6.72
N ASP A 29 -16.09 -33.86 -6.50
CA ASP A 29 -17.09 -34.74 -5.88
C ASP A 29 -17.36 -35.99 -6.73
N SER A 30 -17.49 -35.83 -8.05
CA SER A 30 -17.67 -36.97 -8.97
C SER A 30 -16.44 -37.87 -9.01
N TYR A 31 -15.24 -37.30 -8.89
CA TYR A 31 -13.99 -38.06 -8.80
C TYR A 31 -13.87 -38.81 -7.46
N PHE A 32 -14.25 -38.18 -6.35
CA PHE A 32 -14.27 -38.83 -5.03
C PHE A 32 -15.26 -39.98 -4.96
N ALA A 33 -16.42 -39.86 -5.62
CA ALA A 33 -17.40 -40.93 -5.72
C ALA A 33 -16.86 -42.13 -6.49
N ALA A 34 -16.09 -41.89 -7.57
CA ALA A 34 -15.45 -42.94 -8.36
C ALA A 34 -14.23 -43.56 -7.66
N HIS A 35 -13.51 -42.80 -6.84
CA HIS A 35 -12.25 -43.20 -6.20
C HIS A 35 -12.27 -43.04 -4.67
N PRO A 36 -13.01 -43.89 -3.93
CA PRO A 36 -13.21 -43.75 -2.49
C PRO A 36 -11.91 -43.87 -1.67
N GLN A 37 -10.91 -44.60 -2.18
CA GLN A 37 -9.59 -44.70 -1.56
C GLN A 37 -8.79 -43.40 -1.64
N PHE A 38 -8.84 -42.72 -2.80
CA PHE A 38 -8.22 -41.40 -3.00
C PHE A 38 -8.89 -40.35 -2.11
N ALA A 39 -10.24 -40.35 -2.05
CA ALA A 39 -10.99 -39.44 -1.20
C ALA A 39 -10.62 -39.57 0.28
N ARG A 40 -10.39 -40.79 0.78
CA ARG A 40 -9.92 -41.02 2.16
C ARG A 40 -8.52 -40.48 2.38
N ALA A 41 -7.59 -40.74 1.45
CA ALA A 41 -6.22 -40.25 1.53
C ALA A 41 -6.15 -38.71 1.49
N ALA A 42 -6.89 -38.08 0.58
CA ALA A 42 -6.97 -36.62 0.45
C ALA A 42 -7.52 -35.94 1.72
N ARG A 43 -8.58 -36.51 2.31
CA ARG A 43 -9.14 -35.99 3.58
C ARG A 43 -8.21 -36.20 4.78
N ALA A 44 -7.49 -37.32 4.84
CA ALA A 44 -6.50 -37.56 5.88
C ALA A 44 -5.28 -36.62 5.74
N ALA A 45 -4.88 -36.28 4.52
CA ALA A 45 -3.84 -35.30 4.26
C ALA A 45 -4.26 -33.88 4.66
N GLN A 46 -5.54 -33.54 4.52
CA GLN A 46 -6.09 -32.26 4.99
C GLN A 46 -5.98 -32.10 6.51
N THR A 47 -6.34 -33.15 7.28
CA THR A 47 -6.29 -33.11 8.75
C THR A 47 -4.87 -33.18 9.33
N GLY A 48 -3.90 -33.67 8.54
CA GLY A 48 -2.48 -33.65 8.90
C GLY A 48 -1.76 -32.32 8.59
N GLY A 49 -2.44 -31.39 7.92
CA GLY A 49 -1.88 -30.08 7.57
C GLY A 49 -1.80 -29.15 8.78
N VAL A 50 -0.62 -28.55 8.98
CA VAL A 50 -0.41 -27.44 9.91
C VAL A 50 -1.53 -26.42 9.73
N GLU A 51 -2.18 -26.04 10.82
CA GLU A 51 -3.16 -24.95 10.87
C GLU A 51 -2.43 -23.67 10.46
N LEU A 52 -2.43 -23.39 9.16
CA LEU A 52 -1.91 -22.14 8.64
C LEU A 52 -2.85 -21.04 9.15
N PRO A 53 -2.32 -19.96 9.74
CA PRO A 53 -3.15 -18.86 10.16
C PRO A 53 -4.04 -18.46 8.98
N ARG A 54 -5.36 -18.39 9.21
CA ARG A 54 -6.28 -17.77 8.26
C ARG A 54 -5.78 -16.34 8.07
N ILE A 55 -5.07 -16.11 6.98
CA ILE A 55 -4.74 -14.75 6.56
C ILE A 55 -6.03 -14.24 5.94
N ASP A 56 -6.74 -13.35 6.65
CA ASP A 56 -7.80 -12.53 6.08
C ASP A 56 -7.17 -11.52 5.09
N ALA A 57 -6.52 -12.05 4.04
CA ALA A 57 -5.58 -11.36 3.17
C ALA A 57 -6.24 -10.26 2.33
N ALA A 58 -7.56 -10.36 2.13
CA ALA A 58 -8.32 -9.41 1.35
C ALA A 58 -8.43 -8.03 2.04
N ASP A 59 -8.54 -7.98 3.37
CA ASP A 59 -8.71 -6.71 4.09
C ASP A 59 -7.38 -6.11 4.57
N GLU A 60 -6.40 -6.95 4.93
CA GLU A 60 -5.10 -6.49 5.40
C GLU A 60 -4.27 -5.81 4.30
N GLY A 61 -4.34 -6.31 3.06
CA GLY A 61 -3.62 -5.71 1.92
C GLY A 61 -4.15 -4.31 1.57
N HIS A 62 -5.46 -4.12 1.58
CA HIS A 62 -6.07 -2.82 1.28
C HIS A 62 -5.79 -1.79 2.37
N GLU A 63 -5.84 -2.19 3.63
CA GLU A 63 -5.51 -1.31 4.75
C GLU A 63 -4.02 -0.96 4.80
N ALA A 64 -3.12 -1.90 4.48
CA ALA A 64 -1.69 -1.61 4.32
C ALA A 64 -1.43 -0.58 3.22
N ILE A 65 -2.05 -0.74 2.04
CA ILE A 65 -1.92 0.22 0.92
C ILE A 65 -2.48 1.59 1.30
N ARG A 66 -3.61 1.65 2.01
CA ARG A 66 -4.21 2.91 2.50
C ARG A 66 -3.28 3.64 3.46
N ARG A 67 -2.65 2.91 4.40
CA ARG A 67 -1.68 3.48 5.34
C ARG A 67 -0.47 4.05 4.61
N VAL A 68 0.10 3.29 3.67
CA VAL A 68 1.24 3.74 2.86
C VAL A 68 0.88 4.96 2.01
N ARG A 69 -0.28 4.96 1.34
CA ARG A 69 -0.75 6.09 0.53
C ARG A 69 -0.93 7.35 1.38
N LYS A 70 -1.50 7.21 2.59
CA LYS A 70 -1.70 8.34 3.52
C LYS A 70 -0.36 8.90 4.02
N ALA A 71 0.61 8.03 4.32
CA ALA A 71 1.96 8.43 4.71
C ALA A 71 2.68 9.17 3.57
N LEU A 72 2.63 8.63 2.35
CA LEU A 72 3.21 9.27 1.16
C LEU A 72 2.56 10.62 0.86
N ARG A 73 1.22 10.73 0.95
CA ARG A 73 0.52 11.99 0.71
C ARG A 73 0.90 13.07 1.72
N ARG A 74 1.00 12.71 3.00
CA ARG A 74 1.47 13.63 4.06
C ARG A 74 2.90 14.09 3.82
N ARG A 75 3.79 13.16 3.46
CA ARG A 75 5.18 13.48 3.14
C ARG A 75 5.30 14.40 1.91
N GLY A 76 4.54 14.10 0.86
CA GLY A 76 4.48 14.92 -0.35
C GLY A 76 3.99 16.33 -0.07
N LEU A 77 2.94 16.49 0.74
CA LEU A 77 2.43 17.80 1.16
C LEU A 77 3.46 18.59 1.98
N LEU A 78 4.15 17.95 2.91
CA LEU A 78 5.20 18.60 3.70
C LEU A 78 6.36 19.08 2.82
N ILE A 79 6.80 18.25 1.86
CA ILE A 79 7.87 18.62 0.92
C ILE A 79 7.41 19.77 0.02
N ALA A 80 6.20 19.68 -0.53
CA ALA A 80 5.64 20.74 -1.38
C ALA A 80 5.54 22.08 -0.62
N LEU A 81 5.05 22.05 0.63
CA LEU A 81 4.99 23.23 1.49
C LEU A 81 6.38 23.78 1.81
N ALA A 82 7.34 22.91 2.15
CA ALA A 82 8.71 23.30 2.45
C ALA A 82 9.37 23.99 1.25
N ILE A 83 9.26 23.41 0.06
CA ILE A 83 9.81 23.99 -1.18
C ILE A 83 9.12 25.31 -1.51
N PHE A 84 7.78 25.34 -1.51
CA PHE A 84 7.02 26.55 -1.82
C PHE A 84 7.41 27.70 -0.90
N CYS A 85 7.44 27.46 0.42
CA CYS A 85 7.81 28.49 1.39
C CYS A 85 9.30 28.86 1.34
N SER A 86 10.18 27.97 0.89
CA SER A 86 11.61 28.28 0.71
C SER A 86 11.85 29.16 -0.52
N VAL A 87 11.06 28.99 -1.58
CA VAL A 87 11.24 29.69 -2.87
C VAL A 87 10.48 31.03 -2.91
N SER A 88 9.30 31.11 -2.28
CA SER A 88 8.45 32.32 -2.29
C SER A 88 9.17 33.63 -1.88
N PRO A 89 10.09 33.66 -0.89
CA PRO A 89 10.82 34.88 -0.53
C PRO A 89 11.72 35.44 -1.63
N PHE A 90 12.05 34.62 -2.63
CA PHE A 90 12.88 35.01 -3.77
C PHE A 90 12.06 35.57 -4.94
N THR A 91 10.76 35.79 -4.75
CA THR A 91 9.94 36.45 -5.77
C THR A 91 10.32 37.93 -5.90
N PHE A 92 10.57 38.35 -7.13
CA PHE A 92 10.84 39.73 -7.51
C PHE A 92 9.99 40.12 -8.73
N MET A 93 9.63 41.39 -8.82
CA MET A 93 8.93 41.96 -9.97
C MET A 93 9.78 43.07 -10.59
N VAL A 94 10.02 42.95 -11.89
CA VAL A 94 10.71 43.96 -12.69
C VAL A 94 9.69 44.64 -13.59
N LYS A 95 9.68 45.97 -13.59
CA LYS A 95 8.86 46.78 -14.51
C LYS A 95 9.73 47.91 -15.05
N ASP A 96 9.68 48.12 -16.37
CA ASP A 96 10.39 49.19 -17.07
C ASP A 96 11.90 49.26 -16.72
N GLN A 97 12.58 48.10 -16.76
CA GLN A 97 13.99 47.90 -16.38
C GLN A 97 14.37 48.26 -14.93
N SER A 98 13.40 48.52 -14.06
CA SER A 98 13.60 48.77 -12.64
C SER A 98 13.03 47.65 -11.76
N LEU A 99 13.74 47.31 -10.68
CA LEU A 99 13.30 46.34 -9.67
C LEU A 99 12.24 47.01 -8.77
N VAL A 100 10.98 46.86 -9.15
CA VAL A 100 9.84 47.51 -8.46
C VAL A 100 9.47 46.79 -7.17
N TYR A 101 9.54 45.45 -7.17
CA TYR A 101 9.21 44.67 -5.99
C TYR A 101 10.27 43.61 -5.70
N PHE A 102 10.72 43.57 -4.46
CA PHE A 102 11.50 42.47 -3.92
C PHE A 102 11.01 42.18 -2.51
N MET A 103 10.55 40.95 -2.28
CA MET A 103 9.83 40.59 -1.06
C MET A 103 10.66 40.84 0.22
N TRP A 104 11.97 40.64 0.18
CA TRP A 104 12.87 40.97 1.28
C TRP A 104 13.01 42.47 1.55
N ARG A 105 12.89 43.32 0.52
CA ARG A 105 12.98 44.78 0.65
C ARG A 105 11.65 45.39 1.07
N ASP A 106 10.57 44.99 0.41
CA ASP A 106 9.28 45.67 0.49
C ASP A 106 8.33 45.00 1.51
N ALA A 107 8.58 43.73 1.88
CA ALA A 107 7.79 42.99 2.87
C ALA A 107 8.63 42.02 3.73
N PRO A 108 9.66 42.52 4.45
CA PRO A 108 10.61 41.68 5.19
C PRO A 108 9.94 40.79 6.25
N ALA A 109 8.89 41.28 6.91
CA ALA A 109 8.14 40.49 7.90
C ALA A 109 7.45 39.27 7.26
N VAL A 110 6.89 39.44 6.05
CA VAL A 110 6.25 38.36 5.31
C VAL A 110 7.30 37.35 4.84
N ALA A 111 8.43 37.82 4.31
CA ALA A 111 9.56 36.97 3.95
C ALA A 111 10.07 36.13 5.14
N ALA A 112 10.22 36.75 6.31
CA ALA A 112 10.63 36.05 7.53
C ALA A 112 9.62 34.97 7.95
N CYS A 113 8.30 35.24 7.85
CA CYS A 113 7.27 34.24 8.11
C CYS A 113 7.38 33.02 7.17
N TYR A 114 7.58 33.25 5.87
CA TYR A 114 7.77 32.15 4.90
C TYR A 114 9.00 31.31 5.23
N VAL A 115 10.13 31.94 5.57
CA VAL A 115 11.34 31.22 5.97
C VAL A 115 11.12 30.43 7.26
N ALA A 116 10.43 30.99 8.26
CA ALA A 116 10.12 30.30 9.51
C ALA A 116 9.24 29.05 9.27
N VAL A 117 8.20 29.17 8.44
CA VAL A 117 7.34 28.04 8.06
C VAL A 117 8.12 26.98 7.28
N ALA A 118 9.00 27.39 6.37
CA ALA A 118 9.87 26.47 5.63
C ALA A 118 10.80 25.68 6.57
N LEU A 119 11.45 26.36 7.52
CA LEU A 119 12.30 25.72 8.52
C LEU A 119 11.53 24.71 9.37
N ALA A 120 10.34 25.07 9.85
CA ALA A 120 9.49 24.15 10.61
C ALA A 120 9.11 22.91 9.79
N ALA A 121 8.77 23.07 8.51
CA ALA A 121 8.44 21.97 7.61
C ALA A 121 9.64 21.03 7.36
N TRP A 122 10.83 21.59 7.15
CA TRP A 122 12.08 20.81 7.00
C TRP A 122 12.44 20.04 8.28
N ILE A 123 12.32 20.67 9.45
CA ILE A 123 12.55 20.02 10.75
C ILE A 123 11.57 18.86 10.95
N GLY A 124 10.28 19.08 10.66
CA GLY A 124 9.26 18.03 10.74
C GLY A 124 9.56 16.83 9.82
N LEU A 125 10.02 17.09 8.60
CA LEU A 125 10.47 16.04 7.66
C LEU A 125 11.69 15.28 8.20
N TRP A 126 12.66 15.98 8.77
CA TRP A 126 13.86 15.37 9.31
C TRP A 126 13.57 14.45 10.51
N ILE A 127 12.71 14.90 11.44
CA ILE A 127 12.25 14.08 12.57
C ILE A 127 11.49 12.85 12.05
N SER A 128 10.56 13.05 11.11
CA SER A 128 9.78 11.96 10.52
C SER A 128 10.67 10.94 9.80
N ASN A 129 11.74 11.38 9.14
CA ASN A 129 12.66 10.49 8.45
C ASN A 129 13.52 9.68 9.44
N ARG A 130 13.90 10.27 10.58
CA ARG A 130 14.64 9.58 11.65
C ARG A 130 13.80 8.55 12.40
N ALA A 131 12.55 8.87 12.71
CA ALA A 131 11.63 7.95 13.41
C ALA A 131 11.31 6.69 12.59
N ASN A 132 11.43 6.74 11.27
CA ASN A 132 11.22 5.58 10.39
C ASN A 132 12.49 4.76 10.14
N ALA A 133 13.67 5.24 10.58
CA ALA A 133 14.96 4.59 10.37
C ALA A 133 15.49 3.87 11.63
N ALA A 134 14.83 4.08 12.77
CA ALA A 134 15.07 3.38 14.04
C ALA A 134 14.03 2.26 14.21
#